data_AF-A0A4Q5X5X9-F1
#
_entry.id   AF-A0A4Q5X5X9-F1
#
_cell.length_a   1.000
_cell.length_b   1.000
_cell.length_c   1.000
_cell.angle_alpha   90.00
_cell.angle_beta   90.00
_cell.angle_gamma   90.00
#
_symmetry.space_group_name_H-M   'P 1'
#
loop_
_entity.id
_entity.type
_entity.pdbx_description
1 polymer ?
#
loop_
_entity_poly.entity_id
_entity_poly.type
_entity_poly.pdbx_seq_one_letter_code
_entity_poly.pdbx_strand_id
1 'polypeptide(L)'
;MRFRAIAKSSERSNAAGAVELECAEQGLLLGYRGVFALNDGYVPGALASGLDMNVPWSAVWETTLEGAELFLEVDSSLTPLNRLTLADFTSGYEELPPEESRKRRLVVRVASAGLALTAALAAFAGARGSGASGSLSLALSAAVLTALAVVAVGFWADRFVATPVPKLSGEVARELFLAELSRFRPAVTRAAPAPAPPRPPLVFYFERLLPRTATAIVITLSAALLGTLLTTRVIVLDEGTSRRVPAAAEEDEERERAAPPAPPVLAAATTASPKPAEVAAPSGDSVRLGEPCRCVRSDSALWQTPIPRLSLLTLSQRVRRGRGDDERKNKKYLELELGVVNNGKSDVPEVSLLVEFFERDPPPSNKRYSVVTRPLFYEGPLRPGQAIKWSVEGQGTEFEVHSPVPGDVGPFGDDAAPANSFAELLTANHRPVRLHAAMMLTFLGDPRARDAVLELREALREDEAPYLNRLIVAQSPVKVCKLQLEPARQSGSACLFNTSNEAKKDLGLRVRALAAGVSHADPVGQPPEVKAESSYHVPGELAPSEGREAAFGFDLRGERSDSFEAFVDRFDLLP
;
A
#
# COMPACT_ATOMS: atom_id res chain seq x y z
N MET A 1 28.69 -1.42 -16.92
CA MET A 1 28.03 -1.76 -15.64
C MET A 1 26.88 -0.78 -15.42
N ARG A 2 25.68 -1.26 -15.04
CA ARG A 2 24.52 -0.39 -14.80
C ARG A 2 24.55 0.21 -13.39
N PHE A 3 24.42 1.53 -13.35
CA PHE A 3 24.28 2.35 -12.14
C PHE A 3 22.93 3.08 -12.19
N ARG A 4 22.35 3.41 -11.03
CA ARG A 4 21.19 4.30 -10.91
C ARG A 4 21.57 5.52 -10.07
N ALA A 5 21.30 6.70 -10.59
CA ALA A 5 21.50 8.00 -9.94
C ALA A 5 20.17 8.78 -9.90
N ILE A 6 20.15 9.88 -9.16
CA ILE A 6 19.02 10.82 -9.13
C ILE A 6 19.44 12.11 -9.82
N ALA A 7 18.74 12.48 -10.89
CA ALA A 7 18.81 13.82 -11.45
C ALA A 7 18.09 14.79 -10.49
N LYS A 8 18.80 15.80 -10.01
CA LYS A 8 18.31 16.84 -9.11
C LYS A 8 17.80 18.05 -9.88
N SER A 9 16.87 18.79 -9.28
CA SER A 9 16.56 20.14 -9.73
C SER A 9 17.73 21.08 -9.40
N SER A 10 18.24 21.75 -10.43
CA SER A 10 19.31 22.75 -10.36
C SER A 10 19.22 23.66 -11.59
N GLU A 11 19.82 24.85 -11.55
CA GLU A 11 19.90 25.76 -12.71
C GLU A 11 20.64 25.15 -13.92
N ARG A 12 21.41 24.07 -13.69
CA ARG A 12 22.14 23.30 -14.72
C ARG A 12 21.47 21.97 -15.07
N SER A 13 20.27 21.69 -14.57
CA SER A 13 19.52 20.44 -14.85
C SER A 13 18.15 20.76 -15.43
N ASN A 14 17.89 20.38 -16.69
CA ASN A 14 16.53 20.49 -17.28
C ASN A 14 15.70 19.21 -17.07
N ALA A 15 16.13 18.33 -16.16
CA ALA A 15 15.39 17.15 -15.77
C ALA A 15 15.60 16.80 -14.28
N ALA A 16 14.60 16.18 -13.65
CA ALA A 16 14.73 15.59 -12.32
C ALA A 16 13.96 14.26 -12.20
N GLY A 17 14.47 13.31 -11.42
CA GLY A 17 13.95 11.95 -11.30
C GLY A 17 15.06 10.89 -11.26
N ALA A 18 14.73 9.60 -11.39
CA ALA A 18 15.74 8.54 -11.40
C ALA A 18 16.30 8.31 -12.82
N VAL A 19 17.62 8.29 -12.96
CA VAL A 19 18.33 8.04 -14.22
C VAL A 19 19.23 6.82 -14.06
N GLU A 20 19.16 5.92 -15.03
CA GLU A 20 20.05 4.77 -15.13
C GLU A 20 21.13 5.00 -16.18
N LEU A 21 22.33 4.54 -15.88
CA LEU A 21 23.57 4.87 -16.55
C LEU A 21 24.38 3.59 -16.75
N GLU A 22 24.70 3.25 -18.00
CA GLU A 22 25.65 2.19 -18.30
C GLU A 22 26.62 2.63 -19.40
N CYS A 23 27.92 2.54 -19.10
CA CYS A 23 28.96 2.81 -20.10
C CYS A 23 29.12 1.59 -21.01
N ALA A 24 28.89 1.76 -22.30
CA ALA A 24 29.10 0.73 -23.32
C ALA A 24 30.11 1.21 -24.37
N GLU A 25 30.68 0.29 -25.15
CA GLU A 25 31.67 0.63 -26.19
C GLU A 25 31.09 1.57 -27.26
N GLN A 26 29.79 1.48 -27.52
CA GLN A 26 29.08 2.28 -28.53
C GLN A 26 28.63 3.66 -28.02
N GLY A 27 28.52 3.85 -26.71
CA GLY A 27 27.94 5.06 -26.11
C GLY A 27 27.59 4.90 -24.64
N LEU A 28 27.02 5.97 -24.07
CA LEU A 28 26.39 5.97 -22.75
C LEU A 28 24.92 5.56 -22.89
N LEU A 29 24.55 4.42 -22.33
CA LEU A 29 23.15 4.04 -22.18
C LEU A 29 22.53 4.88 -21.04
N LEU A 30 21.52 5.69 -21.40
CA LEU A 30 20.71 6.49 -20.49
C LEU A 30 19.29 5.90 -20.43
N GLY A 31 18.89 5.42 -19.26
CA GLY A 31 17.53 4.98 -18.98
C GLY A 31 16.78 5.96 -18.09
N TYR A 32 15.81 6.68 -18.63
CA TYR A 32 14.96 7.57 -17.84
C TYR A 32 13.90 6.73 -17.09
N ARG A 33 13.81 6.89 -15.76
CA ARG A 33 12.90 6.13 -14.87
C ARG A 33 12.07 7.09 -14.03
N GLY A 34 11.04 7.66 -14.66
CA GLY A 34 10.17 8.66 -14.03
C GLY A 34 10.88 10.00 -13.87
N VAL A 35 11.43 10.52 -14.96
CA VAL A 35 12.16 11.79 -15.02
C VAL A 35 11.30 12.86 -15.67
N PHE A 36 11.03 13.96 -14.96
CA PHE A 36 10.24 15.07 -15.47
C PHE A 36 11.12 16.21 -15.97
N ALA A 37 10.64 16.92 -16.99
CA ALA A 37 11.29 18.12 -17.50
C ALA A 37 11.22 19.28 -16.48
N LEU A 38 12.31 20.03 -16.38
CA LEU A 38 12.41 21.29 -15.64
C LEU A 38 12.64 22.43 -16.63
N ASN A 39 11.63 23.28 -16.79
CA ASN A 39 11.69 24.51 -17.61
C ASN A 39 10.96 25.62 -16.86
N ASP A 40 11.55 26.82 -16.82
CA ASP A 40 10.94 27.98 -16.19
C ASP A 40 9.59 28.32 -16.81
N GLY A 41 8.57 28.52 -15.97
CA GLY A 41 7.21 28.84 -16.39
C GLY A 41 6.36 27.66 -16.89
N TYR A 42 6.88 26.43 -16.90
CA TYR A 42 6.11 25.23 -17.27
C TYR A 42 5.59 24.45 -16.06
N VAL A 43 4.34 23.99 -16.14
CA VAL A 43 3.82 22.91 -15.27
C VAL A 43 4.61 21.63 -15.60
N PRO A 44 4.98 20.77 -14.64
CA PRO A 44 5.73 19.53 -14.89
C PRO A 44 4.88 18.49 -15.65
N GLY A 45 4.69 18.71 -16.96
CA GLY A 45 3.73 18.01 -17.81
C GLY A 45 4.30 16.96 -18.77
N ALA A 46 5.62 16.72 -18.74
CA ALA A 46 6.27 15.70 -19.54
C ALA A 46 7.20 14.85 -18.65
N LEU A 47 6.75 13.62 -18.37
CA LEU A 47 7.50 12.57 -17.68
C LEU A 47 8.06 11.60 -18.71
N ALA A 48 9.38 11.49 -18.81
CA ALA A 48 10.06 10.41 -19.48
C ALA A 48 10.20 9.22 -18.51
N SER A 49 9.39 8.19 -18.74
CA SER A 49 9.55 6.86 -18.17
C SER A 49 9.70 5.85 -19.31
N GLY A 50 10.17 4.63 -19.00
CA GLY A 50 10.49 3.59 -19.99
C GLY A 50 11.58 3.88 -21.05
N LEU A 51 12.06 5.13 -21.18
CA LEU A 51 12.95 5.53 -22.28
C LEU A 51 14.42 5.17 -22.00
N ASP A 52 14.86 4.03 -22.53
CA ASP A 52 16.29 3.67 -22.66
C ASP A 52 16.81 4.14 -24.04
N MET A 53 17.86 4.98 -24.03
CA MET A 53 18.54 5.47 -25.23
C MET A 53 20.05 5.24 -25.15
N ASN A 54 20.69 5.02 -26.30
CA ASN A 54 22.14 4.95 -26.41
C ASN A 54 22.66 6.28 -26.95
N VAL A 55 23.31 7.09 -26.12
CA VAL A 55 23.94 8.36 -26.51
C VAL A 55 25.38 8.08 -26.97
N PRO A 56 25.73 8.28 -28.26
CA PRO A 56 27.10 8.09 -28.73
C PRO A 56 28.08 8.97 -27.94
N TRP A 57 29.30 8.49 -27.70
CA TRP A 57 30.29 9.24 -26.91
C TRP A 57 30.63 10.63 -27.48
N SER A 58 30.48 10.84 -28.79
CA SER A 58 30.61 12.15 -29.46
C SER A 58 29.48 13.14 -29.12
N ALA A 59 28.32 12.65 -28.66
CA ALA A 59 27.16 13.43 -28.25
C ALA A 59 27.11 13.71 -26.74
N VAL A 60 28.19 13.42 -26.00
CA VAL A 60 28.33 13.75 -24.57
C VAL A 60 29.21 15.00 -24.43
N TRP A 61 28.57 16.16 -24.25
CA TRP A 61 29.19 17.49 -24.29
C TRP A 61 29.85 17.92 -22.98
N GLU A 62 29.24 17.65 -21.82
CA GLU A 62 29.84 17.92 -20.50
C GLU A 62 29.84 16.68 -19.60
N THR A 63 30.92 16.49 -18.83
CA THR A 63 31.01 15.54 -17.71
C THR A 63 31.84 16.16 -16.58
N THR A 64 31.28 17.12 -15.85
CA THR A 64 31.98 17.88 -14.80
C THR A 64 31.57 17.41 -13.42
N LEU A 65 32.55 17.11 -12.57
CA LEU A 65 32.34 16.69 -11.17
C LEU A 65 32.56 17.86 -10.22
N GLU A 66 31.55 18.21 -9.43
CA GLU A 66 31.62 19.30 -8.45
C GLU A 66 31.16 18.78 -7.07
N GLY A 67 32.13 18.56 -6.18
CA GLY A 67 31.87 18.11 -4.80
C GLY A 67 31.17 16.74 -4.72
N ALA A 68 29.84 16.75 -4.54
CA ALA A 68 29.02 15.54 -4.46
C ALA A 68 28.49 15.07 -5.84
N GLU A 69 28.37 15.97 -6.81
CA GLU A 69 27.43 15.85 -7.93
C GLU A 69 28.16 15.83 -9.29
N LEU A 70 27.60 15.09 -10.25
CA LEU A 70 28.12 14.98 -11.62
C LEU A 70 27.16 15.68 -12.57
N PHE A 71 27.63 16.75 -13.21
CA PHE A 71 26.95 17.41 -14.32
C PHE A 71 27.24 16.64 -15.61
N LEU A 72 26.19 16.14 -16.23
CA LEU A 72 26.21 15.43 -17.51
C LEU A 72 25.36 16.23 -18.51
N GLU A 73 25.98 16.72 -19.58
CA GLU A 73 25.27 17.30 -20.72
C GLU A 73 25.45 16.43 -21.96
N VAL A 74 24.34 16.18 -22.65
CA VAL A 74 24.29 15.46 -23.93
C VAL A 74 23.65 16.32 -25.02
N ASP A 75 23.78 15.89 -26.27
CA ASP A 75 23.22 16.57 -27.43
C ASP A 75 21.69 16.68 -27.36
N SER A 76 21.17 17.91 -27.43
CA SER A 76 19.74 18.21 -27.36
C SER A 76 18.92 17.73 -28.56
N SER A 77 19.58 17.32 -29.66
CA SER A 77 18.91 16.67 -30.79
C SER A 77 18.51 15.21 -30.51
N LEU A 78 19.13 14.56 -29.50
CA LEU A 78 18.79 13.19 -29.09
C LEU A 78 17.67 13.15 -28.03
N THR A 79 17.58 14.18 -27.19
CA THR A 79 16.65 14.23 -26.05
C THR A 79 16.41 15.68 -25.62
N PRO A 80 15.18 16.07 -25.23
CA PRO A 80 14.94 17.36 -24.58
C PRO A 80 15.45 17.39 -23.12
N LEU A 81 15.67 16.22 -22.50
CA LEU A 81 16.15 16.05 -21.12
C LEU A 81 17.68 15.94 -21.09
N ASN A 82 18.35 16.89 -21.72
CA ASN A 82 19.75 16.79 -22.14
C ASN A 82 20.78 17.26 -21.10
N ARG A 83 20.36 17.95 -20.02
CA ARG A 83 21.22 18.50 -18.97
C ARG A 83 20.82 17.91 -17.62
N LEU A 84 21.74 17.17 -16.99
CA LEU A 84 21.46 16.34 -15.82
C LEU A 84 22.47 16.62 -14.69
N THR A 85 21.99 17.12 -13.54
CA THR A 85 22.77 17.15 -12.28
C THR A 85 22.55 15.85 -11.51
N LEU A 86 23.46 14.89 -11.66
CA LEU A 86 23.35 13.53 -11.13
C LEU A 86 23.97 13.42 -9.72
N ALA A 87 23.20 12.85 -8.79
CA ALA A 87 23.60 12.59 -7.41
C ALA A 87 23.16 11.20 -6.93
N ASP A 88 23.49 10.86 -5.68
CA ASP A 88 22.96 9.69 -4.96
C ASP A 88 23.12 8.35 -5.70
N PHE A 89 24.27 8.19 -6.35
CA PHE A 89 24.65 7.01 -7.14
C PHE A 89 24.52 5.71 -6.36
N THR A 90 24.00 4.69 -7.02
CA THR A 90 23.92 3.30 -6.55
C THR A 90 24.32 2.35 -7.68
N SER A 91 24.98 1.25 -7.35
CA SER A 91 25.35 0.22 -8.32
C SER A 91 24.71 -1.12 -7.97
N GLY A 92 24.18 -1.82 -8.96
CA GLY A 92 23.68 -3.18 -8.81
C GLY A 92 22.77 -3.58 -9.95
N TYR A 93 22.68 -4.89 -10.18
CA TYR A 93 21.60 -5.43 -10.98
C TYR A 93 20.27 -5.30 -10.24
N GLU A 94 19.19 -5.36 -11.00
CA GLU A 94 17.79 -5.45 -10.56
C GLU A 94 17.62 -6.44 -9.39
N GLU A 95 16.72 -6.16 -8.46
CA GLU A 95 16.44 -7.10 -7.37
C GLU A 95 15.72 -8.33 -7.92
N LEU A 96 16.48 -9.44 -8.06
CA LEU A 96 15.95 -10.76 -8.43
C LEU A 96 14.59 -10.99 -7.77
N PRO A 97 13.51 -11.23 -8.54
CA PRO A 97 12.14 -11.18 -8.04
C PRO A 97 11.97 -11.96 -6.72
N PRO A 98 11.11 -11.52 -5.80
CA PRO A 98 10.99 -12.13 -4.47
C PRO A 98 10.68 -13.64 -4.54
N GLU A 99 10.05 -14.11 -5.61
CA GLU A 99 9.89 -15.53 -5.90
C GLU A 99 11.20 -16.27 -6.23
N GLU A 100 12.08 -15.69 -7.05
CA GLU A 100 13.38 -16.26 -7.38
C GLU A 100 14.26 -16.40 -6.14
N SER A 101 14.31 -15.36 -5.30
CA SER A 101 15.05 -15.45 -4.04
C SER A 101 14.48 -16.53 -3.12
N ARG A 102 13.15 -16.68 -3.04
CA ARG A 102 12.49 -17.78 -2.32
C ARG A 102 12.82 -19.15 -2.92
N LYS A 103 12.76 -19.31 -4.25
CA LYS A 103 13.11 -20.55 -4.98
C LYS A 103 14.57 -20.96 -4.70
N ARG A 104 15.52 -20.02 -4.81
CA ARG A 104 16.95 -20.26 -4.54
C ARG A 104 17.20 -20.65 -3.07
N ARG A 105 16.61 -19.94 -2.09
CA ARG A 105 16.71 -20.30 -0.66
C ARG A 105 16.08 -21.66 -0.35
N LEU A 106 14.95 -21.99 -0.98
CA LEU A 106 14.30 -23.31 -0.83
C LEU A 106 15.20 -24.43 -1.35
N VAL A 107 15.84 -24.26 -2.52
CA VAL A 107 16.81 -25.23 -3.06
C VAL A 107 18.00 -25.42 -2.11
N VAL A 108 18.60 -24.33 -1.59
CA VAL A 108 19.70 -24.42 -0.60
C VAL A 108 19.27 -25.17 0.66
N ARG A 109 18.08 -24.89 1.19
CA ARG A 109 17.56 -25.54 2.40
C ARG A 109 17.29 -27.03 2.17
N VAL A 110 16.61 -27.40 1.09
CA VAL A 110 16.36 -28.81 0.72
C VAL A 110 17.67 -29.56 0.49
N ALA A 111 18.63 -28.97 -0.20
CA ALA A 111 19.96 -29.55 -0.40
C ALA A 111 20.70 -29.75 0.94
N SER A 112 20.68 -28.76 1.84
CA SER A 112 21.32 -28.89 3.16
C SER A 112 20.67 -29.96 4.05
N ALA A 113 19.34 -30.11 3.99
CA ALA A 113 18.61 -31.11 4.75
C ALA A 113 18.90 -32.54 4.23
N GLY A 114 18.92 -32.70 2.90
CA GLY A 114 19.31 -33.96 2.27
C GLY A 114 20.75 -34.36 2.59
N LEU A 115 21.69 -33.41 2.47
CA LEU A 115 23.10 -33.66 2.76
C LEU A 115 23.30 -34.00 4.26
N ALA A 116 22.62 -33.30 5.17
CA ALA A 116 22.65 -33.58 6.60
C ALA A 116 22.14 -35.00 6.93
N LEU A 117 21.05 -35.44 6.28
CA LEU A 117 20.53 -36.80 6.43
C LEU A 117 21.54 -37.85 5.94
N THR A 118 22.12 -37.66 4.75
CA THR A 118 23.11 -38.60 4.20
C THR A 118 24.38 -38.66 5.04
N ALA A 119 24.85 -37.51 5.57
CA ALA A 119 26.04 -37.44 6.40
C ALA A 119 25.80 -38.06 7.79
N ALA A 120 24.60 -37.88 8.37
CA ALA A 120 24.20 -38.54 9.62
C ALA A 120 24.14 -40.06 9.48
N LEU A 121 23.55 -40.57 8.38
CA LEU A 121 23.50 -42.00 8.08
C LEU A 121 24.90 -42.60 7.84
N ALA A 122 25.77 -41.88 7.11
CA ALA A 122 27.16 -42.28 6.91
C ALA A 122 27.97 -42.31 8.22
N ALA A 123 27.81 -41.29 9.08
CA ALA A 123 28.44 -41.24 10.39
C ALA A 123 27.95 -42.37 11.31
N PHE A 124 26.64 -42.64 11.32
CA PHE A 124 26.05 -43.76 12.08
C PHE A 124 26.57 -45.13 11.60
N ALA A 125 26.63 -45.34 10.28
CA ALA A 125 27.15 -46.57 9.69
C ALA A 125 28.66 -46.74 9.94
N GLY A 126 29.46 -45.67 9.84
CA GLY A 126 30.89 -45.70 10.15
C GLY A 126 31.17 -45.98 11.63
N ALA A 127 30.41 -45.36 12.54
CA ALA A 127 30.50 -45.61 13.98
C ALA A 127 30.05 -47.04 14.38
N ARG A 128 29.17 -47.66 13.60
CA ARG A 128 28.80 -49.09 13.73
C ARG A 128 29.84 -50.04 13.11
N GLY A 129 30.47 -49.65 12.01
CA GLY A 129 31.39 -50.49 11.23
C GLY A 129 32.83 -50.55 11.76
N SER A 130 33.23 -49.61 12.63
CA SER A 130 34.61 -49.49 13.15
C SER A 130 35.03 -50.57 14.16
N GLY A 131 34.24 -51.64 14.34
CA GLY A 131 34.53 -52.74 15.28
C GLY A 131 34.40 -52.36 16.76
N ALA A 132 34.07 -51.10 17.07
CA ALA A 132 33.79 -50.70 18.44
C ALA A 132 32.47 -51.33 18.92
N SER A 133 32.52 -52.05 20.04
CA SER A 133 31.34 -52.45 20.85
C SER A 133 30.71 -51.23 21.56
N GLY A 134 30.72 -50.06 20.90
CA GLY A 134 30.29 -48.79 21.44
C GLY A 134 28.77 -48.75 21.63
N SER A 135 28.35 -48.11 22.71
CA SER A 135 26.93 -47.91 23.02
C SER A 135 26.18 -47.25 21.85
N LEU A 136 24.90 -47.60 21.70
CA LEU A 136 24.01 -46.99 20.70
C LEU A 136 24.04 -45.45 20.75
N SER A 137 24.21 -44.89 21.95
CA SER A 137 24.33 -43.46 22.21
C SER A 137 25.53 -42.79 21.53
N LEU A 138 26.64 -43.49 21.31
CA LEU A 138 27.83 -42.92 20.66
C LEU A 138 27.65 -42.84 19.14
N ALA A 139 27.10 -43.89 18.52
CA ALA A 139 26.73 -43.84 17.10
C ALA A 139 25.62 -42.79 16.83
N LEU A 140 24.65 -42.66 17.74
CA LEU A 140 23.59 -41.67 17.65
C LEU A 140 24.12 -40.23 17.82
N SER A 141 24.99 -39.98 18.80
CA SER A 141 25.55 -38.63 19.03
C SER A 141 26.48 -38.19 17.89
N ALA A 142 27.28 -39.09 17.33
CA ALA A 142 28.06 -38.83 16.13
C ALA A 142 27.16 -38.42 14.95
N ALA A 143 26.08 -39.16 14.70
CA ALA A 143 25.13 -38.85 13.63
C ALA A 143 24.44 -37.49 13.82
N VAL A 144 24.00 -37.17 15.04
CA VAL A 144 23.36 -35.88 15.38
C VAL A 144 24.33 -34.70 15.26
N LEU A 145 25.57 -34.85 15.75
CA LEU A 145 26.59 -33.80 15.62
C LEU A 145 26.96 -33.54 14.15
N THR A 146 27.08 -34.59 13.33
CA THR A 146 27.32 -34.44 11.88
C THR A 146 26.13 -33.78 11.18
N ALA A 147 24.89 -34.14 11.51
CA ALA A 147 23.70 -33.46 10.98
C ALA A 147 23.69 -31.96 11.32
N LEU A 148 23.93 -31.61 12.60
CA LEU A 148 23.95 -30.23 13.07
C LEU A 148 25.07 -29.41 12.41
N ALA A 149 26.25 -29.98 12.20
CA ALA A 149 27.34 -29.33 11.49
C ALA A 149 26.97 -29.00 10.03
N VAL A 150 26.36 -29.95 9.30
CA VAL A 150 25.90 -29.71 7.92
C VAL A 150 24.76 -28.69 7.88
N VAL A 151 23.80 -28.73 8.80
CA VAL A 151 22.73 -27.73 8.88
C VAL A 151 23.28 -26.34 9.21
N ALA A 152 24.30 -26.23 10.08
CA ALA A 152 24.95 -24.95 10.38
C ALA A 152 25.66 -24.36 9.14
N VAL A 153 26.38 -25.18 8.37
CA VAL A 153 26.98 -24.78 7.08
C VAL A 153 25.91 -24.39 6.06
N GLY A 154 24.81 -25.16 5.97
CA GLY A 154 23.66 -24.85 5.11
C GLY A 154 22.97 -23.54 5.46
N PHE A 155 22.81 -23.23 6.75
CA PHE A 155 22.28 -21.95 7.23
C PHE A 155 23.25 -20.78 6.94
N TRP A 156 24.55 -21.01 7.03
CA TRP A 156 25.56 -20.02 6.64
C TRP A 156 25.50 -19.75 5.12
N ALA A 157 25.38 -20.80 4.30
CA ALA A 157 25.18 -20.69 2.85
C ALA A 157 23.87 -19.97 2.49
N ASP A 158 22.75 -20.29 3.15
CA ASP A 158 21.48 -19.57 3.00
C ASP A 158 21.64 -18.09 3.36
N ARG A 159 22.43 -17.77 4.40
CA ARG A 159 22.76 -16.38 4.76
C ARG A 159 23.59 -15.66 3.68
N PHE A 160 24.58 -16.32 3.07
CA PHE A 160 25.39 -15.75 1.99
C PHE A 160 24.62 -15.58 0.67
N VAL A 161 23.68 -16.49 0.36
CA VAL A 161 22.74 -16.35 -0.77
C VAL A 161 21.63 -15.33 -0.46
N ALA A 162 21.32 -15.09 0.82
CA ALA A 162 20.34 -14.11 1.26
C ALA A 162 20.90 -12.68 1.41
N THR A 163 22.20 -12.51 1.63
CA THR A 163 22.86 -11.20 1.51
C THR A 163 22.95 -10.82 0.04
N PRO A 164 22.30 -9.72 -0.41
CA PRO A 164 22.55 -9.23 -1.75
C PRO A 164 24.03 -8.86 -1.90
N VAL A 165 24.55 -8.99 -3.13
CA VAL A 165 25.85 -8.41 -3.52
C VAL A 165 25.86 -6.97 -3.02
N PRO A 166 26.89 -6.51 -2.27
CA PRO A 166 26.83 -5.25 -1.55
C PRO A 166 26.56 -4.11 -2.54
N LYS A 167 25.35 -3.53 -2.47
CA LYS A 167 24.95 -2.36 -3.26
C LYS A 167 25.88 -1.21 -2.86
N LEU A 168 26.92 -0.98 -3.65
CA LEU A 168 27.76 0.19 -3.48
C LEU A 168 26.85 1.41 -3.69
N SER A 169 26.95 2.38 -2.81
CA SER A 169 26.04 3.53 -2.76
C SER A 169 26.79 4.80 -2.34
N GLY A 170 26.26 5.94 -2.77
CA GLY A 170 26.86 7.25 -2.58
C GLY A 170 28.26 7.35 -3.22
N GLU A 171 29.21 7.87 -2.44
CA GLU A 171 30.56 8.24 -2.87
C GLU A 171 31.30 7.08 -3.59
N VAL A 172 31.16 5.83 -3.12
CA VAL A 172 31.86 4.67 -3.73
C VAL A 172 31.27 4.25 -5.07
N ALA A 173 29.95 4.25 -5.21
CA ALA A 173 29.30 3.94 -6.50
C ALA A 173 29.61 5.01 -7.55
N ARG A 174 29.65 6.28 -7.12
CA ARG A 174 30.04 7.40 -7.98
C ARG A 174 31.49 7.28 -8.45
N GLU A 175 32.45 7.04 -7.57
CA GLU A 175 33.86 6.89 -7.99
C GLU A 175 34.07 5.69 -8.93
N LEU A 176 33.31 4.59 -8.75
CA LEU A 176 33.33 3.46 -9.68
C LEU A 176 32.74 3.84 -11.05
N PHE A 177 31.60 4.53 -11.09
CA PHE A 177 31.03 5.03 -12.36
C PHE A 177 31.99 6.00 -13.06
N LEU A 178 32.63 6.92 -12.33
CA LEU A 178 33.63 7.83 -12.87
C LEU A 178 34.88 7.09 -13.39
N ALA A 179 35.30 6.01 -12.74
CA ALA A 179 36.42 5.15 -13.17
C ALA A 179 36.08 4.26 -14.39
N GLU A 180 34.79 4.08 -14.69
CA GLU A 180 34.31 3.44 -15.91
C GLU A 180 34.15 4.48 -17.04
N LEU A 181 33.46 5.59 -16.76
CA LEU A 181 33.24 6.73 -17.67
C LEU A 181 34.54 7.33 -18.21
N SER A 182 35.57 7.49 -17.36
CA SER A 182 36.87 8.06 -17.75
C SER A 182 37.67 7.19 -18.74
N ARG A 183 37.31 5.91 -18.92
CA ARG A 183 37.89 5.04 -19.95
C ARG A 183 37.41 5.41 -21.36
N PHE A 184 36.16 5.85 -21.47
CA PHE A 184 35.52 6.23 -22.73
C PHE A 184 35.63 7.73 -23.00
N ARG A 185 35.58 8.56 -21.95
CA ARG A 185 35.72 10.02 -22.01
C ARG A 185 36.81 10.49 -21.05
N PRO A 186 38.09 10.58 -21.47
CA PRO A 186 39.19 10.99 -20.59
C PRO A 186 39.11 12.45 -20.10
N ALA A 187 38.25 13.27 -20.70
CA ALA A 187 38.01 14.68 -20.34
C ALA A 187 36.96 14.85 -19.21
N VAL A 188 37.08 14.11 -18.11
CA VAL A 188 36.26 14.34 -16.89
C VAL A 188 36.86 15.50 -16.09
N THR A 189 36.29 16.68 -16.23
CA THR A 189 36.67 17.90 -15.50
C THR A 189 36.26 17.81 -14.04
N ARG A 190 37.24 17.73 -13.12
CA ARG A 190 37.00 17.89 -11.68
C ARG A 190 37.14 19.36 -11.32
N ALA A 191 36.03 20.01 -10.95
CA ALA A 191 36.06 21.39 -10.47
C ALA A 191 36.75 21.48 -9.09
N ALA A 192 37.23 22.67 -8.72
CA ALA A 192 37.76 22.90 -7.38
C ALA A 192 36.63 22.70 -6.34
N PRO A 193 36.86 21.94 -5.26
CA PRO A 193 35.81 21.60 -4.31
C PRO A 193 35.34 22.83 -3.53
N ALA A 194 34.03 23.06 -3.51
CA ALA A 194 33.40 23.97 -2.55
C ALA A 194 33.71 23.54 -1.10
N PRO A 195 33.87 24.47 -0.14
CA PRO A 195 34.30 24.15 1.22
C PRO A 195 33.27 23.26 1.93
N ALA A 196 33.66 22.02 2.20
CA ALA A 196 32.77 21.03 2.82
C ALA A 196 32.54 21.30 4.31
N PRO A 197 31.30 21.07 4.84
CA PRO A 197 31.05 21.09 6.27
C PRO A 197 31.80 19.93 6.97
N PRO A 198 32.19 20.10 8.25
CA PRO A 198 33.07 19.15 8.94
C PRO A 198 32.41 17.77 9.14
N ARG A 199 33.05 16.71 8.58
CA ARG A 199 32.67 15.30 8.83
C ARG A 199 33.07 14.90 10.27
N PRO A 200 32.19 14.28 11.09
CA PRO A 200 32.56 13.76 12.40
C PRO A 200 33.43 12.48 12.30
N PRO A 201 34.23 12.14 13.34
CA PRO A 201 35.27 11.11 13.25
C PRO A 201 34.73 9.67 13.20
N LEU A 202 35.36 8.85 12.35
CA LEU A 202 35.02 7.44 12.07
C LEU A 202 35.53 6.47 13.16
N VAL A 203 34.90 6.46 14.35
CA VAL A 203 35.32 5.61 15.49
C VAL A 203 34.31 4.52 15.88
N PHE A 204 33.01 4.67 15.55
CA PHE A 204 31.94 3.86 16.16
C PHE A 204 31.25 2.80 15.28
N TYR A 205 31.80 2.44 14.11
CA TYR A 205 31.10 1.54 13.18
C TYR A 205 31.12 0.03 13.53
N PHE A 206 32.02 -0.43 14.41
CA PHE A 206 32.07 -1.86 14.78
C PHE A 206 30.96 -2.31 15.74
N GLU A 207 30.39 -1.43 16.56
CA GLU A 207 29.33 -1.82 17.52
C GLU A 207 27.99 -2.20 16.86
N ARG A 208 27.79 -1.88 15.58
CA ARG A 208 26.52 -2.16 14.85
C ARG A 208 26.48 -3.50 14.12
N LEU A 209 27.58 -4.24 14.03
CA LEU A 209 27.65 -5.47 13.22
C LEU A 209 27.07 -6.73 13.91
N LEU A 210 26.83 -6.70 15.22
CA LEU A 210 26.12 -7.75 15.95
C LEU A 210 25.08 -7.13 16.91
N PRO A 211 23.78 -7.44 16.78
CA PRO A 211 22.81 -7.03 17.79
C PRO A 211 23.10 -7.78 19.10
N ARG A 212 22.97 -7.09 20.25
CA ARG A 212 23.28 -7.63 21.59
C ARG A 212 22.48 -8.89 21.96
N THR A 213 21.40 -9.19 21.25
CA THR A 213 20.65 -10.45 21.35
C THR A 213 21.37 -11.64 20.73
N ALA A 214 22.13 -11.46 19.65
CA ALA A 214 22.84 -12.54 18.98
C ALA A 214 23.99 -13.08 19.84
N THR A 215 24.75 -12.20 20.50
CA THR A 215 25.79 -12.61 21.46
C THR A 215 25.19 -13.33 22.67
N ALA A 216 24.06 -12.85 23.20
CA ALA A 216 23.34 -13.54 24.28
C ALA A 216 22.88 -14.96 23.86
N ILE A 217 22.31 -15.12 22.66
CA ILE A 217 21.87 -16.42 22.12
C ILE A 217 23.03 -17.39 21.92
N VAL A 218 24.19 -16.92 21.43
CA VAL A 218 25.39 -17.76 21.30
C VAL A 218 25.89 -18.21 22.66
N ILE A 219 25.95 -17.32 23.65
CA ILE A 219 26.39 -17.64 25.02
C ILE A 219 25.45 -18.67 25.67
N THR A 220 24.12 -18.51 25.56
CA THR A 220 23.17 -19.45 26.17
C THR A 220 23.17 -20.81 25.48
N LEU A 221 23.29 -20.87 24.15
CA LEU A 221 23.46 -22.14 23.42
C LEU A 221 24.77 -22.83 23.80
N SER A 222 25.89 -22.10 23.90
CA SER A 222 27.17 -22.66 24.35
C SER A 222 27.08 -23.21 25.78
N ALA A 223 26.44 -22.49 26.70
CA ALA A 223 26.25 -22.94 28.08
C ALA A 223 25.34 -24.18 28.17
N ALA A 224 24.25 -24.24 27.39
CA ALA A 224 23.36 -25.39 27.35
C ALA A 224 24.02 -26.64 26.75
N LEU A 225 24.85 -26.48 25.71
CA LEU A 225 25.65 -27.56 25.13
C LEU A 225 26.69 -28.07 26.13
N LEU A 226 27.37 -27.17 26.85
CA LEU A 226 28.35 -27.56 27.88
C LEU A 226 27.67 -28.30 29.04
N GLY A 227 26.51 -27.80 29.51
CA GLY A 227 25.73 -28.42 30.58
C GLY A 227 25.25 -29.82 30.24
N THR A 228 24.74 -30.03 29.02
CA THR A 228 24.30 -31.37 28.55
C THR A 228 25.46 -32.34 28.33
N LEU A 229 26.63 -31.87 27.89
CA LEU A 229 27.86 -32.69 27.83
C LEU A 229 28.40 -33.05 29.23
N LEU A 230 28.19 -32.21 30.24
CA LEU A 230 28.60 -32.49 31.61
C LEU A 230 27.64 -33.47 32.31
N THR A 231 26.31 -33.28 32.21
CA THR A 231 25.34 -34.18 32.87
C THR A 231 25.37 -35.59 32.27
N THR A 232 25.49 -35.72 30.94
CA THR A 232 25.66 -37.04 30.29
C THR A 232 26.94 -37.74 30.73
N ARG A 233 28.02 -37.00 31.00
CA ARG A 233 29.28 -37.57 31.52
C ARG A 233 29.18 -38.03 32.97
N VAL A 234 28.40 -37.34 33.81
CA VAL A 234 28.14 -37.77 35.20
C VAL A 234 27.31 -39.06 35.22
N ILE A 235 26.18 -39.10 34.51
CA ILE A 235 25.27 -40.26 34.51
C ILE A 235 25.98 -41.54 34.01
N VAL A 236 26.86 -41.43 33.00
CA VAL A 236 27.64 -42.56 32.45
C VAL A 236 28.78 -43.02 33.38
N LEU A 237 29.13 -42.26 34.43
CA LEU A 237 30.13 -42.64 35.43
C LEU A 237 29.54 -43.16 36.75
N ASP A 238 28.24 -42.93 37.01
CA ASP A 238 27.62 -43.15 38.33
C ASP A 238 26.76 -44.43 38.43
N GLU A 239 26.53 -45.16 37.33
CA GLU A 239 25.89 -46.50 37.34
C GLU A 239 26.76 -47.61 38.01
N GLY A 240 27.81 -47.22 38.76
CA GLY A 240 28.87 -48.10 39.25
C GLY A 240 28.63 -48.77 40.61
N THR A 241 27.63 -48.38 41.42
CA THR A 241 27.54 -48.90 42.81
C THR A 241 26.12 -49.09 43.41
N SER A 242 25.87 -50.34 43.84
CA SER A 242 25.02 -50.75 44.99
C SER A 242 23.48 -50.61 44.99
N ARG A 243 22.84 -51.76 44.70
CA ARG A 243 21.71 -52.38 45.44
C ARG A 243 21.93 -52.35 46.99
N ARG A 244 20.99 -52.52 47.94
CA ARG A 244 19.55 -52.93 48.04
C ARG A 244 19.03 -52.53 49.48
N VAL A 245 17.81 -52.02 49.74
CA VAL A 245 16.54 -52.72 50.16
C VAL A 245 16.57 -53.39 51.56
N PRO A 246 15.52 -53.39 52.45
CA PRO A 246 14.35 -52.49 52.68
C PRO A 246 13.91 -52.27 54.19
N ALA A 247 12.82 -51.51 54.45
CA ALA A 247 11.81 -51.60 55.55
C ALA A 247 10.79 -50.42 55.39
N ALA A 248 9.45 -50.50 55.49
CA ALA A 248 8.52 -50.96 56.55
C ALA A 248 8.44 -49.98 57.76
N ALA A 249 7.27 -49.53 58.27
CA ALA A 249 5.85 -49.82 57.95
C ALA A 249 4.90 -48.65 58.35
N GLU A 250 3.58 -48.83 58.15
CA GLU A 250 2.43 -48.17 58.86
C GLU A 250 2.24 -46.63 58.72
N GLU A 251 1.03 -46.02 58.78
CA GLU A 251 -0.39 -46.46 58.76
C GLU A 251 -1.30 -45.24 58.42
N ASP A 252 -2.48 -45.50 57.81
CA ASP A 252 -3.78 -44.74 57.83
C ASP A 252 -3.81 -43.18 57.65
N GLU A 253 -4.94 -42.47 57.49
CA GLU A 253 -6.37 -42.82 57.43
C GLU A 253 -7.12 -41.95 56.37
N GLU A 254 -7.94 -42.61 55.55
CA GLU A 254 -9.29 -42.30 55.01
C GLU A 254 -9.83 -40.86 54.73
N ARG A 255 -10.86 -40.83 53.86
CA ARG A 255 -11.90 -39.78 53.58
C ARG A 255 -11.53 -38.57 52.70
N GLU A 256 -12.47 -37.89 52.04
CA GLU A 256 -13.77 -38.21 51.42
C GLU A 256 -14.28 -36.91 50.71
N ARG A 257 -15.12 -37.01 49.67
CA ARG A 257 -15.86 -35.90 49.00
C ARG A 257 -14.99 -34.98 48.12
N ALA A 258 -15.29 -34.70 46.84
CA ALA A 258 -16.53 -34.47 46.06
C ALA A 258 -16.90 -32.98 45.91
N ALA A 259 -17.42 -32.65 44.72
CA ALA A 259 -17.89 -31.33 44.27
C ALA A 259 -19.15 -31.52 43.40
N PRO A 260 -19.84 -30.46 42.91
CA PRO A 260 -19.89 -29.06 43.34
C PRO A 260 -21.28 -28.75 44.00
N PRO A 261 -21.73 -27.48 44.19
CA PRO A 261 -22.54 -26.83 43.12
C PRO A 261 -22.50 -25.26 43.09
N ALA A 262 -23.38 -24.66 42.28
CA ALA A 262 -23.72 -23.23 42.16
C ALA A 262 -25.26 -23.11 41.94
N PRO A 263 -25.90 -21.94 41.62
CA PRO A 263 -25.48 -20.53 41.69
C PRO A 263 -26.26 -19.75 42.83
N PRO A 264 -27.43 -19.06 42.72
CA PRO A 264 -28.14 -18.29 41.66
C PRO A 264 -28.68 -16.85 42.04
N VAL A 265 -29.21 -16.13 41.04
CA VAL A 265 -30.19 -14.98 41.06
C VAL A 265 -29.73 -13.52 41.37
N LEU A 266 -30.37 -12.59 40.63
CA LEU A 266 -30.57 -11.12 40.77
C LEU A 266 -29.77 -10.26 39.76
N ALA A 267 -30.35 -9.28 39.06
CA ALA A 267 -31.77 -8.95 38.81
C ALA A 267 -31.91 -8.15 37.48
N ALA A 268 -33.13 -8.01 36.95
CA ALA A 268 -33.38 -7.26 35.72
C ALA A 268 -33.54 -5.74 35.97
N ALA A 269 -33.19 -4.92 34.97
CA ALA A 269 -33.47 -3.49 34.94
C ALA A 269 -33.97 -3.07 33.55
N THR A 270 -35.29 -2.93 33.41
CA THR A 270 -35.94 -2.53 32.15
C THR A 270 -35.85 -1.02 31.94
N THR A 271 -35.31 -0.58 30.80
CA THR A 271 -35.40 0.84 30.35
C THR A 271 -36.49 0.99 29.29
N ALA A 272 -37.26 2.08 29.38
CA ALA A 272 -38.46 2.28 28.57
C ALA A 272 -38.16 3.04 27.26
N SER A 273 -38.84 2.66 26.18
CA SER A 273 -38.84 3.41 24.92
C SER A 273 -39.73 4.66 25.02
N PRO A 274 -39.30 5.82 24.49
CA PRO A 274 -40.18 6.98 24.31
C PRO A 274 -41.29 6.71 23.29
N LYS A 275 -42.44 7.36 23.48
CA LYS A 275 -43.58 7.36 22.57
C LYS A 275 -43.26 8.15 21.29
N PRO A 276 -43.55 7.64 20.07
CA PRO A 276 -43.40 8.42 18.83
C PRO A 276 -44.25 9.69 18.83
N ALA A 277 -43.72 10.76 18.23
CA ALA A 277 -44.49 11.97 17.95
C ALA A 277 -45.45 11.75 16.77
N GLU A 278 -46.56 12.47 16.78
CA GLU A 278 -47.62 12.38 15.77
C GLU A 278 -47.20 13.14 14.50
N VAL A 279 -46.99 12.41 13.40
CA VAL A 279 -46.53 12.99 12.13
C VAL A 279 -47.69 13.70 11.43
N ALA A 280 -47.53 14.99 11.13
CA ALA A 280 -48.52 15.77 10.41
C ALA A 280 -48.69 15.28 8.96
N ALA A 281 -49.93 15.27 8.46
CA ALA A 281 -50.22 14.86 7.10
C ALA A 281 -49.68 15.86 6.04
N PRO A 282 -49.21 15.39 4.87
CA PRO A 282 -48.46 16.21 3.90
C PRO A 282 -49.35 17.14 3.06
N SER A 283 -48.79 18.27 2.63
CA SER A 283 -49.48 19.31 1.86
C SER A 283 -48.81 19.60 0.51
N GLY A 284 -49.05 18.75 -0.49
CA GLY A 284 -48.79 19.05 -1.91
C GLY A 284 -47.71 18.22 -2.62
N ASP A 285 -46.87 17.49 -1.88
CA ASP A 285 -45.60 16.92 -2.36
C ASP A 285 -45.74 15.61 -3.18
N SER A 286 -46.40 15.68 -4.34
CA SER A 286 -46.60 14.53 -5.24
C SER A 286 -45.84 14.66 -6.56
N VAL A 287 -45.14 13.59 -6.93
CA VAL A 287 -44.40 13.47 -8.20
C VAL A 287 -45.38 13.26 -9.36
N ARG A 288 -45.11 13.87 -10.52
CA ARG A 288 -45.78 13.53 -11.78
C ARG A 288 -44.97 12.49 -12.54
N LEU A 289 -45.55 11.30 -12.76
CA LEU A 289 -44.94 10.27 -13.60
C LEU A 289 -45.27 10.49 -15.07
N GLY A 290 -44.27 10.32 -15.94
CA GLY A 290 -44.34 10.54 -17.39
C GLY A 290 -43.95 9.31 -18.21
N GLU A 291 -43.07 9.53 -19.18
CA GLU A 291 -42.67 8.54 -20.18
C GLU A 291 -41.89 7.34 -19.59
N PRO A 292 -41.95 6.17 -20.23
CA PRO A 292 -41.17 5.01 -19.81
C PRO A 292 -39.66 5.25 -20.01
N CYS A 293 -38.88 4.94 -18.98
CA CYS A 293 -37.43 5.20 -18.97
C CYS A 293 -36.66 3.98 -18.43
N ARG A 294 -35.33 3.98 -18.61
CA ARG A 294 -34.45 2.88 -18.20
C ARG A 294 -33.13 3.39 -17.64
N CYS A 295 -32.72 2.84 -16.50
CA CYS A 295 -31.40 3.07 -15.89
C CYS A 295 -30.51 1.84 -16.03
N VAL A 296 -29.26 2.03 -16.42
CA VAL A 296 -28.21 0.99 -16.32
C VAL A 296 -27.68 0.96 -14.87
N ARG A 297 -27.29 2.14 -14.38
CA ARG A 297 -26.82 2.41 -13.02
C ARG A 297 -27.66 3.52 -12.38
N SER A 298 -27.60 3.65 -11.06
CA SER A 298 -28.02 4.87 -10.40
C SER A 298 -27.04 6.01 -10.70
N ASP A 299 -27.53 7.24 -10.70
CA ASP A 299 -26.70 8.42 -10.44
C ASP A 299 -26.35 8.42 -8.94
N SER A 300 -25.20 9.01 -8.60
CA SER A 300 -24.73 9.22 -7.22
C SER A 300 -23.70 10.35 -7.23
N ALA A 301 -23.63 11.13 -6.15
CA ALA A 301 -22.64 12.20 -6.03
C ALA A 301 -21.18 11.69 -6.13
N LEU A 302 -20.94 10.41 -5.81
CA LEU A 302 -19.64 9.73 -5.89
C LEU A 302 -19.04 9.71 -7.31
N TRP A 303 -19.87 9.67 -8.36
CA TRP A 303 -19.43 9.63 -9.76
C TRP A 303 -20.02 10.78 -10.60
N GLN A 304 -20.23 11.94 -9.97
CA GLN A 304 -20.35 13.22 -10.68
C GLN A 304 -19.00 13.67 -11.21
N THR A 305 -17.93 13.40 -10.47
CA THR A 305 -16.56 13.43 -10.97
C THR A 305 -16.26 12.12 -11.71
N PRO A 306 -15.61 12.16 -12.89
CA PRO A 306 -15.10 10.96 -13.54
C PRO A 306 -14.15 10.20 -12.61
N ILE A 307 -14.22 8.86 -12.60
CA ILE A 307 -13.31 8.03 -11.83
C ILE A 307 -12.03 7.85 -12.66
N PRO A 308 -10.84 8.26 -12.18
CA PRO A 308 -9.61 8.18 -12.97
C PRO A 308 -9.25 6.73 -13.30
N ARG A 309 -8.59 6.49 -14.44
CA ARG A 309 -8.05 5.16 -14.78
C ARG A 309 -7.07 4.65 -13.71
N LEU A 310 -6.39 5.55 -13.01
CA LEU A 310 -5.46 5.24 -11.93
C LEU A 310 -5.91 5.95 -10.63
N SER A 311 -6.57 5.24 -9.72
CA SER A 311 -6.95 5.82 -8.41
C SER A 311 -5.78 5.80 -7.45
N LEU A 312 -5.55 6.94 -6.80
CA LEU A 312 -4.59 7.13 -5.71
C LEU A 312 -5.34 7.02 -4.37
N LEU A 313 -4.83 6.24 -3.42
CA LEU A 313 -5.47 5.95 -2.14
C LEU A 313 -4.49 6.15 -0.98
N THR A 314 -4.79 7.06 -0.07
CA THR A 314 -4.02 7.21 1.18
C THR A 314 -4.30 6.02 2.10
N LEU A 315 -3.31 5.16 2.35
CA LEU A 315 -3.49 3.95 3.17
C LEU A 315 -3.19 4.22 4.66
N SER A 316 -2.17 5.04 4.92
CA SER A 316 -1.86 5.60 6.23
C SER A 316 -1.03 6.87 6.10
N GLN A 317 -1.24 7.83 7.00
CA GLN A 317 -0.52 9.10 7.05
C GLN A 317 -0.12 9.38 8.50
N ARG A 318 1.14 9.70 8.76
CA ARG A 318 1.64 9.98 10.12
C ARG A 318 2.71 11.06 10.13
N VAL A 319 2.45 12.16 10.84
CA VAL A 319 3.49 13.15 11.16
C VAL A 319 4.35 12.61 12.32
N ARG A 320 5.64 12.47 12.07
CA ARG A 320 6.68 12.15 13.05
C ARG A 320 7.58 13.38 13.24
N ARG A 321 8.24 13.51 14.39
CA ARG A 321 9.40 14.41 14.51
C ARG A 321 10.61 13.81 13.76
N GLY A 322 11.59 14.66 13.44
CA GLY A 322 12.91 14.21 13.01
C GLY A 322 13.58 13.30 14.04
N ARG A 323 14.67 12.64 13.67
CA ARG A 323 15.48 11.81 14.60
C ARG A 323 16.86 12.44 14.76
N GLY A 324 17.38 12.47 15.99
CA GLY A 324 18.73 12.99 16.26
C GLY A 324 18.85 14.50 16.02
N ASP A 325 19.77 14.95 15.18
CA ASP A 325 20.00 16.38 14.97
C ASP A 325 18.85 17.11 14.25
N ASP A 326 17.99 16.38 13.53
CA ASP A 326 16.74 16.96 12.98
C ASP A 326 15.62 17.06 14.03
N GLU A 327 15.68 16.26 15.10
CA GLU A 327 14.79 16.40 16.27
C GLU A 327 15.13 17.66 17.05
N ARG A 328 16.44 17.93 17.25
CA ARG A 328 16.96 19.19 17.83
C ARG A 328 16.56 20.44 17.03
N LYS A 329 16.31 20.28 15.73
CA LYS A 329 15.83 21.33 14.82
C LYS A 329 14.30 21.42 14.72
N ASN A 330 13.56 20.65 15.53
CA ASN A 330 12.09 20.56 15.53
C ASN A 330 11.46 20.21 14.17
N LYS A 331 12.22 19.62 13.23
CA LYS A 331 11.69 19.25 11.91
C LYS A 331 10.57 18.21 12.03
N LYS A 332 9.57 18.36 11.16
CA LYS A 332 8.49 17.39 10.98
C LYS A 332 8.76 16.55 9.73
N TYR A 333 8.48 15.27 9.82
CA TYR A 333 8.54 14.32 8.72
C TYR A 333 7.18 13.68 8.57
N LEU A 334 6.72 13.54 7.34
CA LEU A 334 5.49 12.81 7.03
C LEU A 334 5.87 11.41 6.56
N GLU A 335 5.46 10.39 7.32
CA GLU A 335 5.42 9.00 6.89
C GLU A 335 4.08 8.77 6.16
N LEU A 336 4.13 8.32 4.91
CA LEU A 336 2.96 8.10 4.05
C LEU A 336 3.02 6.68 3.48
N GLU A 337 1.94 5.91 3.62
CA GLU A 337 1.66 4.75 2.76
C GLU A 337 0.66 5.14 1.67
N LEU A 338 1.10 5.08 0.41
CA LEU A 338 0.28 5.37 -0.75
C LEU A 338 -0.05 4.08 -1.48
N GLY A 339 -1.33 3.80 -1.67
CA GLY A 339 -1.85 2.73 -2.50
C GLY A 339 -2.33 3.25 -3.85
N VAL A 340 -2.28 2.41 -4.87
CA VAL A 340 -2.73 2.73 -6.22
C VAL A 340 -3.45 1.55 -6.84
N VAL A 341 -4.55 1.83 -7.55
CA VAL A 341 -5.39 0.83 -8.23
C VAL A 341 -5.53 1.21 -9.71
N ASN A 342 -5.26 0.26 -10.62
CA ASN A 342 -5.63 0.41 -12.03
C ASN A 342 -7.12 0.07 -12.18
N ASN A 343 -7.94 1.09 -12.40
CA ASN A 343 -9.37 0.94 -12.63
C ASN A 343 -9.72 0.60 -14.07
N GLY A 344 -8.75 0.63 -15.00
CA GLY A 344 -8.98 0.43 -16.43
C GLY A 344 -8.93 -1.03 -16.88
N LYS A 345 -9.62 -1.34 -17.99
CA LYS A 345 -9.66 -2.66 -18.64
C LYS A 345 -8.35 -3.13 -19.30
N SER A 346 -7.34 -2.27 -19.34
CA SER A 346 -6.02 -2.54 -19.91
C SER A 346 -4.90 -2.28 -18.91
N ASP A 347 -3.86 -3.11 -18.97
CA ASP A 347 -2.63 -2.97 -18.20
C ASP A 347 -2.05 -1.55 -18.34
N VAL A 348 -1.56 -1.00 -17.23
CA VAL A 348 -0.73 0.21 -17.22
C VAL A 348 0.72 -0.28 -17.16
N PRO A 349 1.54 -0.10 -18.20
CA PRO A 349 2.79 -0.86 -18.39
C PRO A 349 3.87 -0.55 -17.35
N GLU A 350 3.91 0.68 -16.86
CA GLU A 350 4.73 1.16 -15.75
C GLU A 350 3.93 2.21 -14.98
N VAL A 351 4.18 2.37 -13.67
CA VAL A 351 3.55 3.42 -12.87
C VAL A 351 4.63 4.30 -12.26
N SER A 352 4.76 5.52 -12.79
CA SER A 352 5.53 6.60 -12.17
C SER A 352 4.58 7.59 -11.49
N LEU A 353 4.92 8.06 -10.29
CA LEU A 353 4.20 9.13 -9.57
C LEU A 353 5.20 10.09 -8.97
N LEU A 354 4.76 11.33 -8.73
CA LEU A 354 5.54 12.33 -8.02
C LEU A 354 4.82 12.71 -6.73
N VAL A 355 5.42 12.40 -5.58
CA VAL A 355 4.92 12.85 -4.27
C VAL A 355 5.69 14.10 -3.85
N GLU A 356 5.02 15.23 -3.74
CA GLU A 356 5.59 16.48 -3.26
C GLU A 356 5.19 16.72 -1.80
N PHE A 357 6.15 17.00 -0.93
CA PHE A 357 5.94 17.25 0.49
C PHE A 357 6.07 18.73 0.80
N PHE A 358 5.14 19.23 1.59
CA PHE A 358 4.97 20.65 1.88
C PHE A 358 5.03 20.92 3.39
N GLU A 359 5.59 22.07 3.74
CA GLU A 359 5.48 22.64 5.08
C GLU A 359 4.66 23.94 4.99
N ARG A 360 3.94 24.25 6.07
CA ARG A 360 3.02 25.37 6.17
C ARG A 360 3.52 26.31 7.27
N ASP A 361 3.70 27.58 6.94
CA ASP A 361 4.12 28.58 7.92
C ASP A 361 3.14 28.64 9.10
N PRO A 362 3.63 28.82 10.34
CA PRO A 362 2.77 29.14 11.47
C PRO A 362 2.00 30.45 11.22
N PRO A 363 0.85 30.65 11.89
CA PRO A 363 0.16 31.94 11.88
C PRO A 363 1.11 33.09 12.29
N PRO A 364 1.05 34.25 11.62
CA PRO A 364 -0.02 34.68 10.72
C PRO A 364 0.17 34.31 9.23
N SER A 365 1.32 33.75 8.81
CA SER A 365 1.65 33.63 7.37
C SER A 365 0.80 32.60 6.63
N ASN A 366 0.63 31.38 7.19
CA ASN A 366 -0.18 30.29 6.62
C ASN A 366 0.18 29.90 5.15
N LYS A 367 1.33 30.33 4.64
CA LYS A 367 1.81 29.97 3.30
C LYS A 367 2.26 28.52 3.28
N ARG A 368 1.81 27.79 2.25
CA ARG A 368 2.26 26.44 1.90
C ARG A 368 3.45 26.56 0.95
N TYR A 369 4.56 25.87 1.23
CA TYR A 369 5.72 25.80 0.34
C TYR A 369 6.23 24.37 0.23
N SER A 370 6.76 24.02 -0.94
CA SER A 370 7.40 22.72 -1.19
C SER A 370 8.73 22.62 -0.44
N VAL A 371 9.03 21.43 0.08
CA VAL A 371 10.23 21.17 0.88
C VAL A 371 11.04 20.01 0.30
N VAL A 372 10.38 18.94 -0.16
CA VAL A 372 11.06 17.82 -0.81
C VAL A 372 10.11 17.05 -1.72
N THR A 373 10.62 16.65 -2.88
CA THR A 373 9.90 15.80 -3.84
C THR A 373 10.45 14.37 -3.81
N ARG A 374 9.58 13.39 -4.05
CA ARG A 374 9.89 11.96 -4.08
C ARG A 374 9.27 11.30 -5.32
N PRO A 375 10.06 10.89 -6.32
CA PRO A 375 9.54 10.04 -7.38
C PRO A 375 9.27 8.63 -6.83
N LEU A 376 8.11 8.08 -7.16
CA LEU A 376 7.76 6.68 -6.94
C LEU A 376 7.69 5.99 -8.30
N PHE A 377 8.17 4.75 -8.37
CA PHE A 377 8.20 3.97 -9.59
C PHE A 377 7.81 2.51 -9.33
N TYR A 378 7.10 1.91 -10.28
CA TYR A 378 6.81 0.49 -10.38
C TYR A 378 6.99 0.05 -11.82
N GLU A 379 7.91 -0.89 -12.02
CA GLU A 379 8.46 -1.32 -13.31
C GLU A 379 7.65 -2.45 -13.97
N GLY A 380 6.66 -3.00 -13.26
CA GLY A 380 5.78 -4.05 -13.76
C GLY A 380 4.46 -3.50 -14.35
N PRO A 381 3.83 -4.24 -15.28
CA PRO A 381 2.49 -3.90 -15.74
C PRO A 381 1.47 -4.05 -14.61
N LEU A 382 0.83 -2.95 -14.23
CA LEU A 382 -0.26 -2.94 -13.26
C LEU A 382 -1.56 -3.37 -13.97
N ARG A 383 -2.01 -4.60 -13.72
CA ARG A 383 -3.14 -5.22 -14.42
C ARG A 383 -4.51 -4.61 -14.03
N PRO A 384 -5.56 -4.81 -14.84
CA PRO A 384 -6.93 -4.40 -14.53
C PRO A 384 -7.40 -4.86 -13.15
N GLY A 385 -7.71 -3.90 -12.27
CA GLY A 385 -8.13 -4.12 -10.89
C GLY A 385 -7.02 -4.62 -9.96
N GLN A 386 -5.75 -4.56 -10.37
CA GLN A 386 -4.61 -4.82 -9.48
C GLN A 386 -4.31 -3.58 -8.64
N ALA A 387 -3.90 -3.80 -7.39
CA ALA A 387 -3.42 -2.76 -6.48
C ALA A 387 -1.93 -2.92 -6.17
N ILE A 388 -1.20 -1.81 -6.04
CA ILE A 388 0.18 -1.73 -5.55
C ILE A 388 0.27 -0.68 -4.44
N LYS A 389 1.35 -0.70 -3.65
CA LYS A 389 1.62 0.33 -2.64
C LYS A 389 3.10 0.66 -2.49
N TRP A 390 3.36 1.89 -2.05
CA TRP A 390 4.66 2.36 -1.58
C TRP A 390 4.55 2.85 -0.12
N SER A 391 5.69 2.87 0.57
CA SER A 391 5.87 3.64 1.79
C SER A 391 6.97 4.67 1.53
N VAL A 392 6.72 5.93 1.86
CA VAL A 392 7.58 7.07 1.53
C VAL A 392 7.65 8.05 2.70
N GLU A 393 8.84 8.60 2.98
CA GLU A 393 9.02 9.67 3.96
C GLU A 393 9.67 10.93 3.34
N GLY A 394 9.16 12.09 3.75
CA GLY A 394 9.64 13.42 3.37
C GLY A 394 9.55 14.41 4.53
N GLN A 395 10.32 15.50 4.49
CA GLN A 395 10.15 16.60 5.45
C GLN A 395 8.88 17.39 5.08
N GLY A 396 8.05 17.69 6.07
CA GLY A 396 6.81 18.45 5.90
C GLY A 396 5.68 17.97 6.81
N THR A 397 4.49 18.47 6.55
CA THR A 397 3.22 18.09 7.22
C THR A 397 2.11 17.76 6.24
N GLU A 398 2.17 18.32 5.03
CA GLU A 398 1.21 18.11 3.95
C GLU A 398 1.91 17.45 2.76
N PHE A 399 1.14 16.85 1.87
CA PHE A 399 1.65 16.24 0.65
C PHE A 399 0.66 16.43 -0.51
N GLU A 400 1.17 16.31 -1.73
CA GLU A 400 0.39 16.19 -2.96
C GLU A 400 0.96 15.04 -3.79
N VAL A 401 0.13 14.41 -4.62
CA VAL A 401 0.55 13.29 -5.47
C VAL A 401 0.10 13.55 -6.89
N HIS A 402 1.06 13.64 -7.81
CA HIS A 402 0.80 13.84 -9.22
C HIS A 402 0.92 12.49 -9.95
N SER A 403 -0.16 12.11 -10.65
CA SER A 403 -0.19 10.98 -11.57
C SER A 403 -0.05 11.48 -13.01
N PRO A 404 0.88 10.94 -13.82
CA PRO A 404 0.97 11.22 -15.24
C PRO A 404 0.00 10.37 -16.08
N VAL A 405 -0.58 9.30 -15.52
CA VAL A 405 -1.46 8.37 -16.24
C VAL A 405 -2.78 9.07 -16.54
N PRO A 406 -3.09 9.40 -17.81
CA PRO A 406 -4.23 10.23 -18.14
C PRO A 406 -5.49 9.39 -18.40
N GLY A 407 -6.64 10.06 -18.32
CA GLY A 407 -7.93 9.52 -18.71
C GLY A 407 -8.67 8.80 -17.60
N ASP A 408 -9.98 8.71 -17.79
CA ASP A 408 -10.94 8.23 -16.82
C ASP A 408 -11.58 6.92 -17.27
N VAL A 409 -12.20 6.22 -16.33
CA VAL A 409 -13.15 5.16 -16.62
C VAL A 409 -14.40 5.80 -17.25
N GLY A 410 -14.77 5.35 -18.46
CA GLY A 410 -15.96 5.82 -19.17
C GLY A 410 -17.23 5.80 -18.30
N PRO A 411 -18.19 6.71 -18.52
CA PRO A 411 -19.25 7.02 -17.55
C PRO A 411 -20.16 5.83 -17.20
N PHE A 412 -20.25 4.79 -18.04
CA PHE A 412 -21.01 3.56 -17.77
C PHE A 412 -20.15 2.34 -17.42
N GLY A 413 -18.83 2.51 -17.29
CA GLY A 413 -17.87 1.43 -17.03
C GLY A 413 -17.24 0.81 -18.27
N ASP A 414 -17.42 1.40 -19.45
CA ASP A 414 -17.00 0.83 -20.74
C ASP A 414 -15.48 0.59 -20.84
N ASP A 415 -14.69 1.37 -20.11
CA ASP A 415 -13.22 1.24 -19.97
C ASP A 415 -12.77 0.65 -18.63
N ALA A 416 -13.69 0.19 -17.78
CA ALA A 416 -13.39 -0.31 -16.44
C ALA A 416 -12.76 -1.71 -16.42
N ALA A 417 -11.93 -1.98 -15.42
CA ALA A 417 -11.46 -3.33 -15.13
C ALA A 417 -12.65 -4.28 -14.83
N PRO A 418 -12.52 -5.59 -15.11
CA PRO A 418 -13.59 -6.54 -14.85
C PRO A 418 -13.99 -6.56 -13.37
N ALA A 419 -15.29 -6.66 -13.09
CA ALA A 419 -15.82 -6.70 -11.72
C ALA A 419 -15.17 -7.81 -10.85
N ASN A 420 -14.74 -8.92 -11.46
CA ASN A 420 -14.02 -9.97 -10.75
C ASN A 420 -12.68 -9.50 -10.16
N SER A 421 -11.93 -8.63 -10.85
CA SER A 421 -10.68 -8.08 -10.30
C SER A 421 -10.94 -7.20 -9.07
N PHE A 422 -12.02 -6.40 -9.10
CA PHE A 422 -12.43 -5.63 -7.91
C PHE A 422 -12.95 -6.54 -6.78
N ALA A 423 -13.61 -7.66 -7.10
CA ALA A 423 -14.00 -8.65 -6.10
C ALA A 423 -12.79 -9.32 -5.42
N GLU A 424 -11.66 -9.51 -6.11
CA GLU A 424 -10.41 -9.95 -5.47
C GLU A 424 -9.88 -8.89 -4.49
N LEU A 425 -9.93 -7.60 -4.84
CA LEU A 425 -9.50 -6.50 -3.96
C LEU A 425 -10.35 -6.34 -2.69
N LEU A 426 -11.56 -6.92 -2.61
CA LEU A 426 -12.31 -7.02 -1.36
C LEU A 426 -11.58 -7.84 -0.28
N THR A 427 -10.62 -8.68 -0.66
CA THR A 427 -9.79 -9.45 0.29
C THR A 427 -8.54 -8.69 0.75
N ALA A 428 -8.32 -7.46 0.27
CA ALA A 428 -7.09 -6.72 0.53
C ALA A 428 -6.91 -6.32 2.02
N ASN A 429 -5.69 -6.49 2.53
CA ASN A 429 -5.31 -6.13 3.91
C ASN A 429 -5.57 -4.66 4.29
N HIS A 430 -5.61 -3.75 3.30
CA HIS A 430 -5.78 -2.31 3.53
C HIS A 430 -7.22 -1.87 3.28
N ARG A 431 -7.87 -1.34 4.33
CA ARG A 431 -9.29 -0.96 4.27
C ARG A 431 -9.67 0.08 3.19
N PRO A 432 -8.85 1.11 2.88
CA PRO A 432 -9.14 2.00 1.76
C PRO A 432 -9.19 1.29 0.40
N VAL A 433 -8.40 0.24 0.20
CA VAL A 433 -8.45 -0.58 -1.03
C VAL A 433 -9.77 -1.38 -1.10
N ARG A 434 -10.26 -1.87 0.05
CA ARG A 434 -11.55 -2.57 0.13
C ARG A 434 -12.74 -1.62 -0.08
N LEU A 435 -12.69 -0.42 0.47
CA LEU A 435 -13.69 0.65 0.22
C LEU A 435 -13.73 1.02 -1.26
N HIS A 436 -12.57 1.26 -1.88
CA HIS A 436 -12.45 1.55 -3.30
C HIS A 436 -12.97 0.40 -4.19
N ALA A 437 -12.65 -0.85 -3.83
CA ALA A 437 -13.16 -2.02 -4.52
C ALA A 437 -14.69 -2.16 -4.42
N ALA A 438 -15.26 -1.95 -3.23
CA ALA A 438 -16.71 -1.93 -3.02
C ALA A 438 -17.39 -0.79 -3.79
N MET A 439 -16.75 0.38 -3.88
CA MET A 439 -17.20 1.50 -4.72
C MET A 439 -17.15 1.14 -6.21
N MET A 440 -16.07 0.53 -6.71
CA MET A 440 -15.98 0.12 -8.13
C MET A 440 -16.99 -0.97 -8.49
N LEU A 441 -17.24 -1.94 -7.61
CA LEU A 441 -18.33 -2.91 -7.79
C LEU A 441 -19.70 -2.22 -7.81
N THR A 442 -19.92 -1.24 -6.94
CA THR A 442 -21.14 -0.41 -6.91
C THR A 442 -21.31 0.36 -8.23
N PHE A 443 -20.22 0.98 -8.73
CA PHE A 443 -20.18 1.73 -9.99
C PHE A 443 -20.40 0.84 -11.24
N LEU A 444 -20.06 -0.45 -11.16
CA LEU A 444 -20.36 -1.43 -12.20
C LEU A 444 -21.75 -2.07 -12.05
N GLY A 445 -22.44 -1.86 -10.92
CA GLY A 445 -23.73 -2.50 -10.63
C GLY A 445 -23.62 -4.01 -10.36
N ASP A 446 -22.46 -4.48 -9.89
CA ASP A 446 -22.25 -5.89 -9.55
C ASP A 446 -22.97 -6.24 -8.24
N PRO A 447 -23.76 -7.33 -8.18
CA PRO A 447 -24.57 -7.65 -6.99
C PRO A 447 -23.73 -7.89 -5.72
N ARG A 448 -22.46 -8.30 -5.85
CA ARG A 448 -21.54 -8.49 -4.72
C ARG A 448 -21.19 -7.19 -3.99
N ALA A 449 -21.42 -6.04 -4.64
CA ALA A 449 -21.19 -4.73 -4.04
C ALA A 449 -21.98 -4.55 -2.73
N ARG A 450 -23.24 -4.99 -2.70
CA ARG A 450 -24.12 -4.81 -1.53
C ARG A 450 -23.57 -5.52 -0.29
N ASP A 451 -23.20 -6.80 -0.43
CA ASP A 451 -22.71 -7.61 0.68
C ASP A 451 -21.34 -7.11 1.17
N ALA A 452 -20.47 -6.69 0.25
CA ALA A 452 -19.18 -6.10 0.58
C ALA A 452 -19.29 -4.77 1.36
N VAL A 453 -20.26 -3.92 0.99
CA VAL A 453 -20.53 -2.65 1.69
C VAL A 453 -21.14 -2.90 3.08
N LEU A 454 -21.94 -3.96 3.24
CA LEU A 454 -22.46 -4.38 4.54
C LEU A 454 -21.34 -4.93 5.45
N GLU A 455 -20.47 -5.82 4.97
CA GLU A 455 -19.29 -6.29 5.72
C GLU A 455 -18.39 -5.13 6.17
N LEU A 456 -18.15 -4.17 5.27
CA LEU A 456 -17.40 -2.96 5.61
C LEU A 456 -18.11 -2.12 6.69
N ARG A 457 -19.45 -2.01 6.66
CA ARG A 457 -20.24 -1.28 7.67
C ARG A 457 -20.26 -2.00 9.04
N GLU A 458 -20.31 -3.33 9.06
CA GLU A 458 -20.30 -4.14 10.29
C GLU A 458 -18.99 -4.01 11.09
N ALA A 459 -17.90 -3.57 10.45
CA ALA A 459 -16.65 -3.22 11.12
C ALA A 459 -16.67 -1.88 11.90
N LEU A 460 -17.84 -1.23 12.03
CA LEU A 460 -18.13 -0.11 12.93
C LEU A 460 -17.11 1.04 12.89
N ARG A 461 -17.05 1.70 11.74
CA ARG A 461 -16.35 2.98 11.53
C ARG A 461 -17.33 4.09 11.20
N GLU A 462 -17.49 5.02 12.14
CA GLU A 462 -18.48 6.11 12.06
C GLU A 462 -18.10 7.19 11.05
N ASP A 463 -16.80 7.42 10.88
CA ASP A 463 -16.16 8.30 9.89
C ASP A 463 -16.50 7.88 8.44
N GLU A 464 -16.48 6.58 8.16
CA GLU A 464 -16.77 6.02 6.83
C GLU A 464 -18.27 5.80 6.56
N ALA A 465 -19.14 5.91 7.58
CA ALA A 465 -20.57 5.61 7.46
C ALA A 465 -21.33 6.47 6.42
N PRO A 466 -21.06 7.79 6.25
CA PRO A 466 -21.71 8.61 5.22
C PRO A 466 -21.31 8.23 3.78
N TYR A 467 -20.15 7.60 3.60
CA TYR A 467 -19.68 7.08 2.32
C TYR A 467 -20.33 5.71 2.03
N LEU A 468 -20.27 4.79 3.00
CA LEU A 468 -20.89 3.46 2.91
C LEU A 468 -22.40 3.54 2.66
N ASN A 469 -23.12 4.45 3.33
CA ASN A 469 -24.55 4.65 3.11
C ASN A 469 -24.86 5.06 1.66
N ARG A 470 -24.03 5.89 1.01
CA ARG A 470 -24.20 6.27 -0.41
C ARG A 470 -24.00 5.08 -1.36
N LEU A 471 -23.10 4.15 -1.02
CA LEU A 471 -22.93 2.90 -1.77
C LEU A 471 -24.15 1.97 -1.61
N ILE A 472 -24.69 1.81 -0.39
CA ILE A 472 -25.93 1.05 -0.14
C ILE A 472 -27.10 1.64 -0.95
N VAL A 473 -27.26 2.96 -0.91
CA VAL A 473 -28.33 3.68 -1.64
C VAL A 473 -28.19 3.52 -3.16
N ALA A 474 -26.97 3.55 -3.71
CA ALA A 474 -26.76 3.29 -5.14
C ALA A 474 -26.94 1.81 -5.55
N GLN A 475 -27.01 0.89 -4.57
CA GLN A 475 -27.46 -0.50 -4.71
C GLN A 475 -28.93 -0.71 -4.29
N SER A 476 -29.74 0.35 -4.22
CA SER A 476 -31.17 0.19 -3.94
C SER A 476 -31.86 -0.55 -5.10
N PRO A 477 -33.00 -1.24 -4.84
CA PRO A 477 -33.72 -1.95 -5.89
C PRO A 477 -34.36 -1.02 -6.94
N VAL A 478 -34.57 0.26 -6.60
CA VAL A 478 -35.18 1.29 -7.46
C VAL A 478 -34.16 2.39 -7.73
N LYS A 479 -33.43 2.26 -8.85
CA LYS A 479 -32.36 3.18 -9.26
C LYS A 479 -32.96 4.54 -9.67
N VAL A 480 -32.28 5.61 -9.31
CA VAL A 480 -32.56 6.98 -9.81
C VAL A 480 -31.46 7.33 -10.79
N CYS A 481 -31.78 7.73 -12.03
CA CYS A 481 -30.77 8.18 -12.99
C CYS A 481 -31.27 9.29 -13.91
N LYS A 482 -30.36 9.91 -14.67
CA LYS A 482 -30.64 11.12 -15.47
C LYS A 482 -31.24 12.25 -14.61
N LEU A 483 -30.70 12.46 -13.40
CA LEU A 483 -31.14 13.56 -12.55
C LEU A 483 -30.87 14.91 -13.26
N GLN A 484 -31.94 15.61 -13.63
CA GLN A 484 -31.90 16.96 -14.19
C GLN A 484 -32.62 17.91 -13.24
N LEU A 485 -31.98 19.05 -12.97
CA LEU A 485 -32.51 20.06 -12.06
C LEU A 485 -32.37 21.42 -12.75
N GLU A 486 -33.43 22.22 -12.74
CA GLU A 486 -33.43 23.61 -13.20
C GLU A 486 -33.63 24.55 -12.01
N PRO A 487 -32.57 24.97 -11.30
CA PRO A 487 -32.70 25.84 -10.11
C PRO A 487 -33.43 27.15 -10.39
N ALA A 488 -33.35 27.67 -11.62
CA ALA A 488 -34.04 28.88 -12.06
C ALA A 488 -35.57 28.71 -12.24
N ARG A 489 -36.06 27.46 -12.35
CA ARG A 489 -37.51 27.14 -12.44
C ARG A 489 -38.05 26.41 -11.21
N GLN A 490 -37.18 26.06 -10.25
CA GLN A 490 -37.54 25.24 -9.09
C GLN A 490 -38.19 23.89 -9.50
N SER A 491 -37.70 23.30 -10.60
CA SER A 491 -38.27 22.09 -11.20
C SER A 491 -37.18 21.10 -11.62
N GLY A 492 -37.39 19.82 -11.31
CA GLY A 492 -36.49 18.73 -11.66
C GLY A 492 -37.19 17.56 -12.33
N SER A 493 -36.42 16.74 -13.03
CA SER A 493 -36.83 15.41 -13.45
C SER A 493 -35.75 14.36 -13.16
N ALA A 494 -36.18 13.12 -12.99
CA ALA A 494 -35.29 11.96 -12.88
C ALA A 494 -35.99 10.70 -13.39
N CYS A 495 -35.24 9.77 -13.98
CA CYS A 495 -35.74 8.44 -14.28
C CYS A 495 -35.70 7.56 -13.03
N LEU A 496 -36.84 7.00 -12.63
CA LEU A 496 -36.95 6.01 -11.55
C LEU A 496 -37.12 4.63 -12.18
N PHE A 497 -36.23 3.67 -11.89
CA PHE A 497 -36.20 2.36 -12.56
C PHE A 497 -36.10 1.19 -11.57
N ASN A 498 -37.13 0.34 -11.51
CA ASN A 498 -37.19 -0.82 -10.63
C ASN A 498 -36.40 -2.00 -11.24
N THR A 499 -35.24 -2.28 -10.67
CA THR A 499 -34.38 -3.42 -11.07
C THR A 499 -34.73 -4.74 -10.40
N SER A 500 -35.69 -4.78 -9.47
CA SER A 500 -36.06 -6.00 -8.76
C SER A 500 -37.09 -6.84 -9.51
N ASN A 501 -37.19 -8.12 -9.12
CA ASN A 501 -38.18 -9.07 -9.64
C ASN A 501 -39.59 -8.85 -9.05
N GLU A 502 -39.76 -7.87 -8.16
CA GLU A 502 -41.00 -7.56 -7.45
C GLU A 502 -41.48 -6.16 -7.82
N ALA A 503 -42.79 -5.97 -7.93
CA ALA A 503 -43.34 -4.62 -8.05
C ALA A 503 -43.15 -3.84 -6.74
N LYS A 504 -42.94 -2.52 -6.83
CA LYS A 504 -42.69 -1.65 -5.66
C LYS A 504 -43.72 -0.54 -5.57
N LYS A 505 -44.25 -0.33 -4.36
CA LYS A 505 -45.31 0.62 -4.00
C LYS A 505 -44.82 1.54 -2.88
N ASP A 506 -45.61 2.56 -2.57
CA ASP A 506 -45.40 3.49 -1.46
C ASP A 506 -43.98 4.09 -1.48
N LEU A 507 -43.51 4.39 -2.70
CA LEU A 507 -42.16 4.87 -2.96
C LEU A 507 -42.07 6.37 -2.67
N GLY A 508 -40.99 6.75 -2.00
CA GLY A 508 -40.61 8.15 -1.81
C GLY A 508 -39.36 8.49 -2.62
N LEU A 509 -39.36 9.67 -3.24
CA LEU A 509 -38.18 10.27 -3.85
C LEU A 509 -37.66 11.34 -2.90
N ARG A 510 -36.43 11.21 -2.39
CA ARG A 510 -35.74 12.29 -1.68
C ARG A 510 -34.65 12.88 -2.56
N VAL A 511 -34.58 14.21 -2.58
CA VAL A 511 -33.54 15.00 -3.27
C VAL A 511 -32.86 15.89 -2.25
N ARG A 512 -31.53 15.94 -2.28
CA ARG A 512 -30.66 16.74 -1.40
C ARG A 512 -29.75 17.64 -2.22
N ALA A 513 -29.63 18.89 -1.82
CA ALA A 513 -28.64 19.85 -2.30
C ALA A 513 -27.44 19.86 -1.32
N LEU A 514 -26.24 19.65 -1.84
CA LEU A 514 -25.02 19.53 -1.04
C LEU A 514 -24.21 20.84 -1.07
N ALA A 515 -23.49 21.13 0.01
CA ALA A 515 -22.62 22.31 0.09
C ALA A 515 -21.40 22.20 -0.86
N ALA A 516 -20.95 20.98 -1.14
CA ALA A 516 -19.86 20.64 -2.07
C ALA A 516 -20.11 19.28 -2.74
N GLY A 517 -19.32 18.95 -3.77
CA GLY A 517 -19.30 17.62 -4.37
C GLY A 517 -18.72 16.56 -3.42
N VAL A 518 -19.16 15.31 -3.54
CA VAL A 518 -18.57 14.18 -2.80
C VAL A 518 -17.31 13.72 -3.52
N SER A 519 -16.17 13.67 -2.82
CA SER A 519 -14.95 13.04 -3.34
C SER A 519 -15.07 11.52 -3.25
N HIS A 520 -14.83 10.81 -4.35
CA HIS A 520 -14.69 9.35 -4.32
C HIS A 520 -13.29 8.90 -3.87
N ALA A 521 -12.28 9.78 -3.97
CA ALA A 521 -10.88 9.49 -3.64
C ALA A 521 -10.58 9.62 -2.14
N ASP A 522 -11.45 10.29 -1.38
CA ASP A 522 -11.33 10.43 0.09
C ASP A 522 -12.60 9.90 0.80
N PRO A 523 -12.71 8.57 1.01
CA PRO A 523 -13.86 7.96 1.66
C PRO A 523 -13.94 8.21 3.18
N VAL A 524 -12.93 8.87 3.76
CA VAL A 524 -12.85 9.24 5.19
C VAL A 524 -12.95 10.78 5.37
N GLY A 525 -13.05 11.51 4.26
CA GLY A 525 -13.25 12.95 4.25
C GLY A 525 -14.57 13.36 4.91
N GLN A 526 -14.64 14.61 5.38
CA GLN A 526 -15.86 15.13 5.99
C GLN A 526 -17.02 15.08 4.98
N PRO A 527 -18.20 14.52 5.34
CA PRO A 527 -19.34 14.49 4.44
C PRO A 527 -19.79 15.92 4.12
N PRO A 528 -20.18 16.23 2.87
CA PRO A 528 -20.67 17.55 2.54
C PRO A 528 -21.98 17.84 3.28
N GLU A 529 -22.08 19.05 3.82
CA GLU A 529 -23.26 19.56 4.49
C GLU A 529 -24.48 19.57 3.54
N VAL A 530 -25.64 19.17 4.05
CA VAL A 530 -26.91 19.18 3.29
C VAL A 530 -27.57 20.54 3.48
N LYS A 531 -27.55 21.37 2.43
CA LYS A 531 -28.11 22.74 2.43
C LYS A 531 -29.64 22.74 2.45
N ALA A 532 -30.22 21.87 1.63
CA ALA A 532 -31.66 21.71 1.50
C ALA A 532 -31.97 20.25 1.16
N GLU A 533 -33.11 19.76 1.66
CA GLU A 533 -33.67 18.49 1.22
C GLU A 533 -35.17 18.60 0.98
N SER A 534 -35.71 17.74 0.13
CA SER A 534 -37.14 17.64 -0.15
C SER A 534 -37.50 16.18 -0.43
N SER A 535 -38.65 15.73 0.08
CA SER A 535 -39.15 14.37 -0.09
C SER A 535 -40.54 14.39 -0.71
N TYR A 536 -40.75 13.57 -1.73
CA TYR A 536 -41.97 13.53 -2.53
C TYR A 536 -42.55 12.12 -2.54
N HIS A 537 -43.87 12.00 -2.51
CA HIS A 537 -44.53 10.73 -2.73
C HIS A 537 -44.57 10.42 -4.24
N VAL A 538 -44.07 9.26 -4.63
CA VAL A 538 -44.18 8.74 -5.99
C VAL A 538 -45.52 8.01 -6.12
N PRO A 539 -46.43 8.40 -7.03
CA PRO A 539 -47.75 7.80 -7.10
C PRO A 539 -47.73 6.43 -7.80
N GLY A 540 -48.48 5.47 -7.27
CA GLY A 540 -48.73 4.18 -7.91
C GLY A 540 -47.71 3.09 -7.59
N GLU A 541 -47.38 2.29 -8.60
CA GLU A 541 -46.59 1.06 -8.50
C GLU A 541 -45.63 0.98 -9.69
N LEU A 542 -44.35 0.69 -9.45
CA LEU A 542 -43.38 0.40 -10.51
C LEU A 542 -43.24 -1.12 -10.66
N ALA A 543 -43.61 -1.66 -11.81
CA ALA A 543 -43.50 -3.09 -12.10
C ALA A 543 -42.02 -3.57 -12.20
N PRO A 544 -41.74 -4.88 -12.13
CA PRO A 544 -40.39 -5.42 -12.34
C PRO A 544 -39.80 -5.00 -13.69
N SER A 545 -38.58 -4.46 -13.70
CA SER A 545 -37.91 -3.91 -14.88
C SER A 545 -38.65 -2.76 -15.60
N GLU A 546 -39.62 -2.12 -14.95
CA GLU A 546 -40.22 -0.86 -15.42
C GLU A 546 -39.47 0.36 -14.86
N GLY A 547 -39.43 1.45 -15.64
CA GLY A 547 -39.10 2.75 -15.11
C GLY A 547 -39.93 3.86 -15.72
N ARG A 548 -40.06 4.97 -14.97
CA ARG A 548 -40.83 6.16 -15.32
C ARG A 548 -40.03 7.41 -15.04
N GLU A 549 -40.10 8.38 -15.95
CA GLU A 549 -39.62 9.72 -15.62
C GLU A 549 -40.54 10.35 -14.56
N ALA A 550 -39.92 10.95 -13.55
CA ALA A 550 -40.55 11.58 -12.39
C ALA A 550 -40.23 13.07 -12.42
N ALA A 551 -41.23 13.91 -12.66
CA ALA A 551 -41.11 15.37 -12.58
C ALA A 551 -41.63 15.90 -11.24
N PHE A 552 -40.86 16.80 -10.62
CA PHE A 552 -41.11 17.32 -9.26
C PHE A 552 -40.69 18.80 -9.15
N GLY A 553 -41.30 19.54 -8.23
CA GLY A 553 -40.92 20.92 -7.89
C GLY A 553 -40.06 20.95 -6.63
N PHE A 554 -38.93 21.66 -6.63
CA PHE A 554 -38.00 21.72 -5.51
C PHE A 554 -37.67 23.16 -5.08
N ASP A 555 -37.72 23.44 -3.78
CA ASP A 555 -37.35 24.75 -3.23
C ASP A 555 -36.01 24.68 -2.51
N LEU A 556 -34.99 25.32 -3.08
CA LEU A 556 -33.68 25.50 -2.43
C LEU A 556 -33.64 26.66 -1.42
N ARG A 557 -34.77 27.34 -1.18
CA ARG A 557 -34.89 28.49 -0.26
C ARG A 557 -33.94 29.64 -0.57
N GLY A 558 -33.52 29.76 -1.83
CA GLY A 558 -32.54 30.74 -2.31
C GLY A 558 -31.08 30.29 -2.27
N GLU A 559 -30.77 29.12 -1.72
CA GLU A 559 -29.40 28.59 -1.72
C GLU A 559 -28.96 28.11 -3.11
N ARG A 560 -27.70 28.39 -3.45
CA ARG A 560 -27.04 27.80 -4.61
C ARG A 560 -26.22 26.59 -4.18
N SER A 561 -26.35 25.53 -4.96
CA SER A 561 -25.57 24.31 -4.89
C SER A 561 -25.30 23.85 -6.32
N ASP A 562 -24.08 23.35 -6.54
CA ASP A 562 -23.63 22.79 -7.82
C ASP A 562 -23.56 21.24 -7.77
N SER A 563 -24.02 20.63 -6.66
CA SER A 563 -23.94 19.19 -6.40
C SER A 563 -25.19 18.70 -5.68
N PHE A 564 -25.86 17.72 -6.29
CA PHE A 564 -27.14 17.19 -5.79
C PHE A 564 -27.09 15.66 -5.72
N GLU A 565 -27.76 15.07 -4.73
CA GLU A 565 -28.00 13.63 -4.68
C GLU A 565 -29.49 13.35 -4.60
N ALA A 566 -29.95 12.29 -5.28
CA ALA A 566 -31.35 11.88 -5.29
C ALA A 566 -31.44 10.36 -5.15
N PHE A 567 -32.41 9.88 -4.37
CA PHE A 567 -32.60 8.46 -4.13
C PHE A 567 -34.08 8.11 -3.88
N VAL A 568 -34.41 6.85 -4.19
CA VAL A 568 -35.73 6.27 -3.95
C VAL A 568 -35.60 5.02 -3.10
N ASP A 569 -36.47 4.96 -2.09
CA ASP A 569 -36.81 3.77 -1.32
C ASP A 569 -38.32 3.87 -0.97
N ARG A 570 -38.84 2.99 -0.11
CA ARG A 570 -40.16 3.17 0.49
C ARG A 570 -40.21 4.46 1.31
N PHE A 571 -41.34 5.18 1.25
CA PHE A 571 -41.51 6.48 1.90
C PHE A 571 -41.33 6.43 3.42
N ASP A 572 -41.72 5.31 4.07
CA ASP A 572 -41.51 5.06 5.50
C ASP A 572 -40.08 4.67 5.89
N LEU A 573 -39.20 4.41 4.90
CA LEU A 573 -37.81 3.99 5.09
C LEU A 573 -36.78 5.02 4.59
N LEU A 574 -37.20 6.17 4.06
CA LEU A 574 -36.29 7.19 3.53
C LEU A 574 -35.38 7.79 4.64
N PRO A 575 -34.03 7.69 4.52
CA PRO A 575 -33.07 8.14 5.53
C PRO A 575 -32.81 9.65 5.52
#